data_AF-A0A928IEY7-F1
#
_entry.id   AF-A0A928IEY7-F1
#
_cell.length_a   1.000
_cell.length_b   1.000
_cell.length_c   1.000
_cell.angle_alpha   90.00
_cell.angle_beta   90.00
_cell.angle_gamma   90.00
#
_symmetry.space_group_name_H-M   'P 1'
#
loop_
_entity.id
_entity.type
_entity.pdbx_description
1 polymer ?
#
loop_
_entity_poly.entity_id
_entity_poly.type
_entity_poly.pdbx_seq_one_letter_code
_entity_poly.pdbx_strand_id
1 'polypeptide(L)'
;MFLDKKGFRKILIWAIVTFVEGCFCIGMAMFLAFLGRSYKFLLVLGIISYVFTAYSIFFGRYAEGKGKLINLGNDLICDKLQPAEFIKEYEALMKSDDFVIKKPSVEVLRLAALAYYVLDDKEKVLSTVDKIIEIEKENKKPYFKLVKSSYLFCYGEKEEAEKLFIESQKGKLDVMSKALADDILKNDRAFVMGDYSMVEIFNQKLLSRTFPKPNNLSKVIANYTLANVYEKTQEKEKYIECIRYCVENGGETFIQAWAESQRF
;
A
#
# COMPACT_ATOMS: atom_id res chain seq x y z
N MET A 1 8.52 -10.78 -6.32
CA MET A 1 9.64 -10.48 -7.23
C MET A 1 9.14 -9.43 -8.22
N PHE A 2 9.50 -8.16 -8.00
CA PHE A 2 9.06 -7.07 -8.89
C PHE A 2 9.90 -7.08 -10.17
N LEU A 3 9.28 -6.71 -11.30
CA LEU A 3 10.01 -6.55 -12.56
C LEU A 3 10.92 -5.34 -12.45
N ASP A 4 12.22 -5.57 -12.40
CA ASP A 4 13.24 -4.52 -12.51
C ASP A 4 13.35 -4.05 -13.98
N LYS A 5 14.10 -2.96 -14.23
CA LYS A 5 14.36 -2.47 -15.60
C LYS A 5 14.88 -3.58 -16.53
N LYS A 6 15.65 -4.54 -16.00
CA LYS A 6 16.16 -5.69 -16.77
C LYS A 6 15.04 -6.67 -17.14
N GLY A 7 14.12 -6.92 -16.21
CA GLY A 7 12.92 -7.71 -16.42
C GLY A 7 11.98 -7.07 -17.44
N PHE A 8 11.73 -5.77 -17.36
CA PHE A 8 10.95 -5.06 -18.39
C PHE A 8 11.63 -5.14 -19.76
N ARG A 9 12.96 -4.98 -19.83
CA ARG A 9 13.71 -5.14 -21.08
C ARG A 9 13.54 -6.55 -21.69
N LYS A 10 13.47 -7.60 -20.86
CA LYS A 10 13.17 -8.96 -21.36
C LYS A 10 11.76 -9.06 -21.91
N ILE A 11 10.76 -8.48 -21.25
CA ILE A 11 9.37 -8.43 -21.75
C ILE A 11 9.32 -7.67 -23.08
N LEU A 12 10.05 -6.55 -23.19
CA LEU A 12 10.12 -5.77 -24.42
C LEU A 12 10.76 -6.57 -25.56
N ILE A 13 11.86 -7.29 -25.30
CA ILE A 13 12.51 -8.17 -26.29
C ILE A 13 11.53 -9.27 -26.75
N TRP A 14 10.84 -9.93 -25.83
CA TRP A 14 9.83 -10.92 -26.16
C TRP A 14 8.69 -10.34 -26.99
N ALA A 15 8.19 -9.16 -26.61
CA ALA A 15 7.16 -8.44 -27.36
C ALA A 15 7.63 -8.09 -28.79
N ILE A 16 8.89 -7.69 -28.96
CA ILE A 16 9.46 -7.42 -30.29
C ILE A 16 9.52 -8.71 -31.12
N VAL A 17 9.94 -9.83 -30.54
CA VAL A 17 9.97 -11.11 -31.26
C VAL A 17 8.56 -11.52 -31.70
N THR A 18 7.57 -11.47 -30.80
CA THR A 18 6.18 -11.80 -31.14
C THR A 18 5.58 -10.83 -32.16
N PHE A 19 5.98 -9.56 -32.13
CA PHE A 19 5.57 -8.58 -33.14
C PHE A 19 6.11 -8.94 -34.53
N VAL A 20 7.38 -9.30 -34.62
CA VAL A 20 8.02 -9.71 -35.88
C VAL A 20 7.38 -10.99 -36.42
N GLU A 21 7.11 -11.97 -35.56
CA GLU A 21 6.35 -13.18 -35.93
C GLU A 21 4.95 -12.84 -36.45
N GLY A 22 4.25 -11.92 -35.78
CA GLY A 22 2.94 -11.44 -36.23
C GLY A 22 3.00 -10.77 -37.60
N CYS A 23 4.00 -9.91 -37.85
CA CYS A 23 4.24 -9.30 -39.15
C CYS A 23 4.48 -10.36 -40.24
N PHE A 24 5.30 -11.37 -39.94
CA PHE A 24 5.61 -12.45 -40.86
C PHE A 24 4.35 -13.29 -41.19
N CYS A 25 3.54 -13.63 -40.19
CA CYS A 25 2.28 -14.35 -40.39
C CYS A 25 1.31 -13.57 -41.30
N ILE A 26 1.15 -12.25 -41.09
CA ILE A 26 0.31 -11.40 -41.94
C ILE A 26 0.89 -11.30 -43.36
N GLY A 27 2.20 -11.09 -43.49
CA GLY A 27 2.88 -11.05 -44.79
C GLY A 27 2.68 -12.33 -45.60
N MET A 28 2.87 -13.48 -44.97
CA MET A 28 2.63 -14.79 -45.59
C MET A 28 1.15 -15.04 -45.89
N ALA A 29 0.23 -14.56 -45.05
CA ALA A 29 -1.20 -14.62 -45.31
C ALA A 29 -1.57 -13.82 -46.57
N MET A 30 -1.04 -12.60 -46.73
CA MET A 30 -1.26 -11.80 -47.94
C MET A 30 -0.68 -12.48 -49.19
N PHE A 31 0.51 -13.08 -49.08
CA PHE A 31 1.12 -13.81 -50.19
C PHE A 31 0.30 -15.05 -50.60
N LEU A 32 -0.19 -15.84 -49.64
CA LEU A 32 -1.05 -16.99 -49.92
C LEU A 32 -2.40 -16.55 -50.51
N ALA A 33 -2.95 -15.42 -50.05
CA ALA A 33 -4.15 -14.84 -50.62
C ALA A 33 -3.95 -14.45 -52.09
N PHE A 34 -2.80 -13.86 -52.43
CA PHE A 34 -2.43 -13.55 -53.82
C PHE A 34 -2.32 -14.82 -54.69
N LEU A 35 -1.83 -15.93 -54.12
CA LEU A 35 -1.78 -17.23 -54.80
C LEU A 35 -3.11 -18.00 -54.81
N GLY A 36 -4.21 -17.43 -54.28
CA GLY A 36 -5.51 -18.09 -54.19
C GLY A 36 -5.56 -19.28 -53.22
N ARG A 37 -4.62 -19.37 -52.28
CA ARG A 37 -4.53 -20.44 -51.28
C ARG A 37 -5.17 -20.03 -49.95
N SER A 38 -5.43 -21.02 -49.09
CA SER A 38 -5.96 -20.76 -47.74
C SER A 38 -4.96 -19.98 -46.88
N TYR A 39 -5.39 -18.83 -46.33
CA TYR A 39 -4.55 -17.90 -45.55
C TYR A 39 -5.12 -17.54 -44.17
N LYS A 40 -6.38 -17.92 -43.90
CA LYS A 40 -7.16 -17.46 -42.73
C LYS A 40 -6.48 -17.78 -41.39
N PHE A 41 -5.86 -18.94 -41.28
CA PHE A 41 -5.15 -19.36 -40.07
C PHE A 41 -3.95 -18.45 -39.74
N LEU A 42 -3.13 -18.11 -40.74
CA LEU A 42 -1.98 -17.23 -40.56
C LEU A 42 -2.40 -15.79 -40.25
N LEU A 43 -3.51 -15.32 -40.85
CA LEU A 43 -4.07 -14.01 -40.51
C LEU A 43 -4.50 -13.94 -39.03
N VAL A 44 -5.20 -14.98 -38.54
CA VAL A 44 -5.62 -15.07 -37.13
C VAL A 44 -4.42 -15.13 -36.18
N LEU A 45 -3.42 -15.97 -36.47
CA LEU A 45 -2.19 -16.01 -35.68
C LEU A 45 -1.48 -14.66 -35.65
N GLY A 46 -1.38 -13.99 -36.79
CA GLY A 46 -0.82 -12.64 -36.88
C GLY A 46 -1.52 -11.66 -35.95
N ILE A 47 -2.85 -11.58 -36.02
CA ILE A 47 -3.65 -10.70 -35.16
C ILE A 47 -3.46 -11.04 -33.67
N ILE A 48 -3.47 -12.31 -33.30
CA ILE A 48 -3.24 -12.75 -31.91
C ILE A 48 -1.85 -12.30 -31.43
N SER A 49 -0.81 -12.42 -32.25
CA SER A 49 0.54 -11.98 -31.90
C SER A 49 0.63 -10.46 -31.69
N TYR A 50 -0.08 -9.66 -32.49
CA TYR A 50 -0.17 -8.22 -32.28
C TYR A 50 -0.88 -7.86 -30.96
N VAL A 51 -2.01 -8.51 -30.69
CA VAL A 51 -2.76 -8.33 -29.44
C VAL A 51 -1.88 -8.70 -28.24
N PHE A 52 -1.21 -9.85 -28.29
CA PHE A 52 -0.30 -10.31 -27.24
C PHE A 52 0.88 -9.35 -27.02
N THR A 53 1.44 -8.80 -28.09
CA THR A 53 2.51 -7.79 -28.03
C THR A 53 2.05 -6.54 -27.29
N ALA A 54 0.89 -5.99 -27.66
CA ALA A 54 0.32 -4.80 -27.02
C ALA A 54 0.04 -5.04 -25.53
N TYR A 55 -0.57 -6.18 -25.19
CA TYR A 55 -0.81 -6.56 -23.79
C TYR A 55 0.51 -6.73 -23.01
N SER A 56 1.52 -7.37 -23.59
CA SER A 56 2.80 -7.62 -22.91
C SER A 56 3.51 -6.32 -22.54
N ILE A 57 3.55 -5.34 -23.45
CA ILE A 57 4.14 -4.01 -23.18
C ILE A 57 3.36 -3.29 -22.09
N PHE A 58 2.02 -3.31 -22.17
CA PHE A 58 1.15 -2.69 -21.19
C PHE A 58 1.35 -3.27 -19.77
N PHE A 59 1.29 -4.60 -19.64
CA PHE A 59 1.52 -5.27 -18.36
C PHE A 59 2.94 -5.08 -17.84
N GLY A 60 3.94 -5.06 -18.73
CA GLY A 60 5.33 -4.79 -18.36
C GLY A 60 5.49 -3.40 -17.72
N ARG A 61 4.95 -2.36 -18.37
CA ARG A 61 4.98 -0.97 -17.85
C ARG A 61 4.22 -0.84 -16.53
N TYR A 62 3.06 -1.49 -16.43
CA TYR A 62 2.29 -1.53 -15.18
C TYR A 62 3.09 -2.16 -14.04
N ALA A 63 3.71 -3.32 -14.28
CA ALA A 63 4.45 -4.04 -13.25
C ALA A 63 5.72 -3.32 -12.81
N GLU A 64 6.43 -2.66 -13.74
CA GLU A 64 7.58 -1.81 -13.41
C GLU A 64 7.14 -0.61 -12.55
N GLY A 65 6.08 0.09 -12.96
CA GLY A 65 5.53 1.21 -12.20
C GLY A 65 5.09 0.81 -10.79
N LYS A 66 4.35 -0.29 -10.67
CA LYS A 66 3.95 -0.87 -9.38
C LYS A 66 5.17 -1.21 -8.51
N GLY A 67 6.17 -1.86 -9.09
CA GLY A 67 7.41 -2.23 -8.40
C GLY A 67 8.18 -1.01 -7.90
N LYS A 68 8.29 0.04 -8.72
CA LYS A 68 8.92 1.31 -8.35
C LYS A 68 8.22 1.93 -7.15
N LEU A 69 6.89 2.05 -7.17
CA LEU A 69 6.12 2.63 -6.07
C LEU A 69 6.20 1.81 -4.78
N ILE A 70 6.16 0.48 -4.86
CA ILE A 70 6.26 -0.34 -3.65
C ILE A 70 7.65 -0.21 -3.01
N ASN A 71 8.70 -0.25 -3.81
CA ASN A 71 10.06 -0.08 -3.31
C ASN A 71 10.28 1.32 -2.72
N LEU A 72 9.82 2.37 -3.42
CA LEU A 72 9.88 3.74 -2.92
C LEU A 72 9.05 3.93 -1.66
N GLY A 73 7.85 3.36 -1.57
CA GLY A 73 7.01 3.49 -0.38
C GLY A 73 7.61 2.77 0.82
N ASN A 74 8.23 1.60 0.64
CA ASN A 74 8.94 0.94 1.74
C ASN A 74 10.14 1.79 2.21
N ASP A 75 10.97 2.25 1.28
CA ASP A 75 12.15 3.06 1.62
C ASP A 75 11.77 4.43 2.23
N LEU A 76 10.97 5.22 1.51
CA LEU A 76 10.61 6.58 1.91
C LEU A 76 9.66 6.59 3.11
N ILE A 77 8.63 5.74 3.17
CA ILE A 77 7.64 5.80 4.26
C ILE A 77 8.09 4.98 5.47
N CYS A 78 8.56 3.74 5.27
CA CYS A 78 8.82 2.85 6.41
C CYS A 78 10.20 3.02 7.02
N ASP A 79 11.21 3.36 6.21
CA ASP A 79 12.61 3.38 6.63
C ASP A 79 13.14 4.80 6.84
N LYS A 80 12.98 5.69 5.85
CA LYS A 80 13.46 7.07 5.86
C LYS A 80 12.50 8.08 6.46
N LEU A 81 11.23 7.72 6.60
CA LEU A 81 10.16 8.57 7.15
C LEU A 81 9.95 9.90 6.38
N GLN A 82 10.05 9.86 5.06
CA GLN A 82 9.80 10.98 4.15
C GLN A 82 8.48 10.76 3.36
N PRO A 83 7.31 10.80 4.02
CA PRO A 83 6.03 10.50 3.37
C PRO A 83 5.67 11.54 2.28
N ALA A 84 6.09 12.79 2.43
CA ALA A 84 5.83 13.85 1.45
C ALA A 84 6.52 13.58 0.10
N GLU A 85 7.78 13.12 0.13
CA GLU A 85 8.51 12.72 -1.08
C GLU A 85 7.83 11.55 -1.79
N PHE A 86 7.34 10.58 -1.02
CA PHE A 86 6.57 9.46 -1.60
C PHE A 86 5.29 9.95 -2.29
N ILE A 87 4.51 10.83 -1.66
CA ILE A 87 3.28 11.35 -2.26
C ILE A 87 3.57 12.10 -3.56
N LYS A 88 4.64 12.90 -3.60
CA LYS A 88 5.08 13.60 -4.82
C LYS A 88 5.37 12.63 -5.96
N GLU A 89 6.15 11.57 -5.71
CA GLU A 89 6.45 10.53 -6.71
C GLU A 89 5.20 9.73 -7.10
N TYR A 90 4.33 9.41 -6.14
CA TYR A 90 3.06 8.73 -6.36
C TYR A 90 2.17 9.53 -7.32
N GLU A 91 1.94 10.81 -7.04
CA GLU A 91 1.12 11.67 -7.89
C GLU A 91 1.72 11.89 -9.28
N ALA A 92 3.06 12.00 -9.37
CA ALA A 92 3.75 12.11 -10.66
C ALA A 92 3.58 10.84 -11.51
N LEU A 93 3.71 9.66 -10.91
CA LEU A 93 3.54 8.38 -11.61
C LEU A 93 2.08 8.09 -11.98
N MET A 94 1.11 8.56 -11.18
CA MET A 94 -0.31 8.48 -11.51
C MET A 94 -0.69 9.34 -12.73
N LYS A 95 0.05 10.44 -12.98
CA LYS A 95 -0.16 11.36 -14.10
C LYS A 95 0.69 11.02 -15.34
N SER A 96 1.65 10.11 -15.22
CA SER A 96 2.57 9.76 -16.30
C SER A 96 1.88 8.93 -17.39
N ASP A 97 2.13 9.27 -18.65
CA ASP A 97 1.72 8.45 -19.81
C ASP A 97 2.64 7.24 -20.03
N ASP A 98 3.84 7.26 -19.44
CA ASP A 98 4.83 6.19 -19.58
C ASP A 98 4.48 4.96 -18.74
N PHE A 99 3.77 5.15 -17.63
CA PHE A 99 3.40 4.10 -16.70
C PHE A 99 1.88 3.96 -16.60
N VAL A 100 1.37 2.73 -16.73
CA VAL A 100 -0.07 2.48 -16.72
C VAL A 100 -0.65 2.38 -15.29
N ILE A 101 -0.16 3.16 -14.33
CA ILE A 101 -0.68 3.10 -12.95
C ILE A 101 -1.97 3.91 -12.78
N LYS A 102 -2.76 4.13 -13.85
CA LYS A 102 -4.07 4.80 -13.72
C LYS A 102 -5.01 4.07 -12.76
N LYS A 103 -4.80 2.77 -12.54
CA LYS A 103 -5.46 1.94 -11.51
C LYS A 103 -4.41 1.34 -10.58
N PRO A 104 -4.06 2.02 -9.47
CA PRO A 104 -3.06 1.53 -8.53
C PRO A 104 -3.54 0.23 -7.87
N SER A 105 -2.59 -0.67 -7.59
CA SER A 105 -2.91 -1.90 -6.87
C SER A 105 -3.15 -1.62 -5.39
N VAL A 106 -3.78 -2.57 -4.69
CA VAL A 106 -4.06 -2.49 -3.26
C VAL A 106 -2.80 -2.21 -2.44
N GLU A 107 -1.66 -2.81 -2.78
CA GLU A 107 -0.39 -2.60 -2.07
C GLU A 107 0.13 -1.18 -2.21
N VAL A 108 0.00 -0.58 -3.39
CA VAL A 108 0.37 0.83 -3.62
C VAL A 108 -0.58 1.75 -2.87
N LEU A 109 -1.89 1.48 -2.93
CA LEU A 109 -2.89 2.25 -2.19
C LEU A 109 -2.69 2.19 -0.68
N ARG A 110 -2.23 1.06 -0.13
CA ARG A 110 -1.88 0.94 1.29
C ARG A 110 -0.73 1.87 1.68
N LEU A 111 0.32 1.94 0.85
CA LEU A 111 1.44 2.85 1.08
C LEU A 111 0.99 4.31 0.96
N ALA A 112 0.14 4.65 -0.02
CA ALA A 112 -0.44 5.97 -0.14
C ALA A 112 -1.30 6.35 1.08
N ALA A 113 -2.20 5.47 1.53
CA ALA A 113 -3.01 5.71 2.72
C ALA A 113 -2.13 5.90 3.97
N LEU A 114 -1.07 5.11 4.11
CA LEU A 114 -0.12 5.25 5.22
C LEU A 114 0.64 6.58 5.15
N ALA A 115 1.12 6.99 3.98
CA ALA A 115 1.78 8.29 3.81
C ALA A 115 0.83 9.46 4.12
N TYR A 116 -0.41 9.41 3.64
CA TYR A 116 -1.42 10.43 3.98
C TYR A 116 -1.76 10.45 5.46
N TYR A 117 -1.80 9.29 6.12
CA TYR A 117 -2.00 9.19 7.57
C TYR A 117 -0.85 9.86 8.33
N VAL A 118 0.39 9.62 7.90
CA VAL A 118 1.58 10.25 8.51
C VAL A 118 1.68 11.75 8.20
N LEU A 119 0.92 12.24 7.23
CA LEU A 119 0.78 13.66 6.92
C LEU A 119 -0.49 14.29 7.52
N ASP A 120 -1.26 13.52 8.31
CA ASP A 120 -2.53 13.92 8.92
C ASP A 120 -3.61 14.38 7.91
N ASP A 121 -3.59 13.84 6.68
CA ASP A 121 -4.60 14.13 5.65
C ASP A 121 -5.76 13.13 5.72
N LYS A 122 -6.68 13.35 6.66
CA LYS A 122 -7.85 12.48 6.90
C LYS A 122 -8.66 12.20 5.64
N GLU A 123 -8.94 13.21 4.82
CA GLU A 123 -9.77 13.06 3.61
C GLU A 123 -9.10 12.14 2.59
N LYS A 124 -7.80 12.32 2.34
CA LYS A 124 -7.06 11.45 1.42
C LYS A 124 -6.88 10.04 1.99
N VAL A 125 -6.70 9.88 3.30
CA VAL A 125 -6.66 8.54 3.91
C VAL A 125 -7.97 7.79 3.66
N LEU A 126 -9.10 8.37 4.05
CA LEU A 126 -10.39 7.68 3.96
C LEU A 126 -10.78 7.40 2.50
N SER A 127 -10.60 8.37 1.60
CA SER A 127 -10.88 8.17 0.17
C SER A 127 -9.96 7.13 -0.49
N THR A 128 -8.70 7.01 -0.04
CA THR A 128 -7.77 5.97 -0.50
C THR A 128 -8.18 4.60 0.01
N VAL A 129 -8.57 4.49 1.28
CA VAL A 129 -9.04 3.24 1.88
C VAL A 129 -10.36 2.77 1.29
N ASP A 130 -11.27 3.69 0.94
CA ASP A 130 -12.52 3.34 0.25
C ASP A 130 -12.27 2.70 -1.12
N LYS A 131 -11.30 3.22 -1.89
CA LYS A 131 -10.86 2.59 -3.15
C LYS A 131 -10.31 1.19 -2.92
N ILE A 132 -9.57 0.97 -1.83
CA ILE A 132 -9.07 -0.37 -1.49
C ILE A 132 -10.24 -1.31 -1.19
N ILE A 133 -11.22 -0.87 -0.40
CA ILE A 133 -12.41 -1.66 -0.08
C ILE A 133 -13.20 -2.00 -1.34
N GLU A 134 -13.34 -1.07 -2.27
CA GLU A 134 -14.02 -1.30 -3.56
C GLU A 134 -13.35 -2.44 -4.34
N ILE A 135 -12.02 -2.38 -4.52
CA ILE A 135 -11.24 -3.42 -5.22
C ILE A 135 -11.35 -4.78 -4.52
N GLU A 136 -11.35 -4.80 -3.18
CA GLU A 136 -11.30 -6.05 -2.41
C GLU A 136 -12.69 -6.61 -2.07
N LYS A 137 -13.75 -5.81 -2.24
CA LYS A 137 -15.15 -6.28 -2.21
C LYS A 137 -15.39 -7.32 -3.29
N GLU A 138 -14.81 -7.12 -4.48
CA GLU A 138 -14.82 -8.11 -5.56
C GLU A 138 -14.12 -9.41 -5.15
N ASN A 139 -13.05 -9.30 -4.35
CA ASN A 139 -12.25 -10.43 -3.86
C ASN A 139 -12.75 -11.04 -2.54
N LYS A 140 -13.88 -10.56 -2.00
CA LYS A 140 -14.51 -11.03 -0.75
C LYS A 140 -13.58 -11.03 0.48
N LYS A 141 -12.63 -10.08 0.57
CA LYS A 141 -11.72 -10.00 1.73
C LYS A 141 -12.22 -9.00 2.78
N PRO A 142 -12.69 -9.44 3.96
CA PRO A 142 -13.26 -8.56 4.99
C PRO A 142 -12.20 -7.71 5.73
N TYR A 143 -10.91 -8.05 5.61
CA TYR A 143 -9.80 -7.39 6.28
C TYR A 143 -9.74 -5.87 6.06
N PHE A 144 -10.17 -5.36 4.91
CA PHE A 144 -10.04 -3.93 4.62
C PHE A 144 -11.07 -3.05 5.35
N LYS A 145 -12.19 -3.63 5.78
CA LYS A 145 -13.12 -2.96 6.71
C LYS A 145 -12.49 -2.77 8.09
N LEU A 146 -11.66 -3.73 8.54
CA LEU A 146 -10.89 -3.61 9.79
C LEU A 146 -9.90 -2.45 9.71
N VAL A 147 -9.15 -2.35 8.59
CA VAL A 147 -8.20 -1.26 8.38
C VAL A 147 -8.90 0.10 8.37
N LYS A 148 -10.06 0.23 7.69
CA LYS A 148 -10.84 1.49 7.74
C LYS A 148 -11.32 1.80 9.15
N SER A 149 -11.80 0.81 9.89
CA SER A 149 -12.22 0.96 11.28
C SER A 149 -11.09 1.48 12.18
N SER A 150 -9.86 0.96 12.02
CA SER A 150 -8.67 1.46 12.74
C SER A 150 -8.42 2.95 12.46
N TYR A 151 -8.38 3.37 11.20
CA TYR A 151 -8.24 4.79 10.86
C TYR A 151 -9.36 5.66 11.44
N LEU A 152 -10.61 5.19 11.40
CA LEU A 152 -11.75 5.91 11.99
C LEU A 152 -11.61 6.05 13.52
N PHE A 153 -11.12 5.03 14.22
CA PHE A 153 -10.79 5.15 15.64
C PHE A 153 -9.71 6.21 15.89
N CYS A 154 -8.64 6.23 15.09
CA CYS A 154 -7.58 7.24 15.19
C CYS A 154 -8.11 8.67 14.97
N TYR A 155 -9.11 8.84 14.09
CA TYR A 155 -9.74 10.14 13.83
C TYR A 155 -10.94 10.46 14.75
N GLY A 156 -11.21 9.62 15.75
CA GLY A 156 -12.29 9.85 16.72
C GLY A 156 -13.71 9.51 16.23
N GLU A 157 -13.87 8.90 15.06
CA GLU A 157 -15.16 8.51 14.45
C GLU A 157 -15.68 7.19 15.02
N LYS A 158 -15.91 7.15 16.34
CA LYS A 158 -16.12 5.92 17.12
C LYS A 158 -17.30 5.06 16.62
N GLU A 159 -18.43 5.70 16.31
CA GLU A 159 -19.65 4.97 15.94
C GLU A 159 -19.49 4.25 14.59
N GLU A 160 -18.93 4.92 13.59
CA GLU A 160 -18.67 4.32 12.29
C GLU A 160 -17.57 3.26 12.38
N ALA A 161 -16.53 3.51 13.19
CA ALA A 161 -15.46 2.56 13.44
C ALA A 161 -15.98 1.24 14.03
N GLU A 162 -16.81 1.30 15.08
CA GLU A 162 -17.35 0.11 15.76
C GLU A 162 -18.30 -0.66 14.83
N LYS A 163 -19.12 0.05 14.03
CA LYS A 163 -19.99 -0.60 13.03
C LYS A 163 -19.19 -1.42 12.03
N LEU A 164 -18.14 -0.82 11.43
CA LEU A 164 -17.29 -1.51 10.47
C LEU A 164 -16.51 -2.66 11.10
N PHE A 165 -16.08 -2.51 12.36
CA PHE A 165 -15.44 -3.56 13.13
C PHE A 165 -16.37 -4.78 13.28
N ILE A 166 -17.60 -4.58 13.77
CA ILE A 166 -18.58 -5.67 13.94
C ILE A 166 -18.90 -6.34 12.59
N GLU A 167 -19.07 -5.56 11.53
CA GLU A 167 -19.33 -6.11 10.19
C GLU A 167 -18.19 -6.98 9.68
N SER A 168 -16.95 -6.58 9.94
CA SER A 168 -15.77 -7.31 9.47
C SER A 168 -15.58 -8.66 10.19
N GLN A 169 -15.97 -8.75 11.46
CA GLN A 169 -15.92 -10.00 12.24
C GLN A 169 -16.91 -11.06 11.73
N LYS A 170 -17.99 -10.63 11.06
CA LYS A 170 -18.96 -11.55 10.43
C LYS A 170 -18.40 -12.23 9.18
N GLY A 171 -17.27 -11.75 8.64
CA GLY A 171 -16.60 -12.32 7.49
C GLY A 171 -15.60 -13.44 7.84
N LYS A 172 -15.26 -14.28 6.86
CA LYS A 172 -14.15 -15.24 7.00
C LYS A 172 -12.82 -14.49 6.86
N LEU A 173 -12.17 -14.22 7.99
CA LEU A 173 -10.77 -13.79 8.04
C LEU A 173 -9.88 -15.04 8.18
N ASP A 174 -8.75 -15.08 7.48
CA ASP A 174 -7.71 -16.06 7.78
C ASP A 174 -7.10 -15.77 9.16
N VAL A 175 -6.47 -16.77 9.76
CA VAL A 175 -5.96 -16.71 11.15
C VAL A 175 -4.95 -15.58 11.34
N MET A 176 -4.09 -15.33 10.36
CA MET A 176 -3.02 -14.35 10.48
C MET A 176 -3.54 -12.92 10.28
N SER A 177 -4.38 -12.70 9.28
CA SER A 177 -5.09 -11.42 9.08
C SER A 177 -6.00 -11.10 10.27
N LYS A 178 -6.63 -12.11 10.87
CA LYS A 178 -7.44 -11.95 12.07
C LYS A 178 -6.58 -11.53 13.27
N ALA A 179 -5.47 -12.22 13.54
CA ALA A 179 -4.60 -11.89 14.66
C ALA A 179 -3.97 -10.49 14.53
N LEU A 180 -3.51 -10.12 13.34
CA LEU A 180 -2.84 -8.82 13.12
C LEU A 180 -3.84 -7.66 13.13
N ALA A 181 -5.03 -7.85 12.56
CA ALA A 181 -6.10 -6.87 12.64
C ALA A 181 -6.65 -6.75 14.06
N ASP A 182 -6.83 -7.88 14.77
CA ASP A 182 -7.25 -7.89 16.16
C ASP A 182 -6.27 -7.12 17.04
N ASP A 183 -4.96 -7.31 16.89
CA ASP A 183 -3.96 -6.64 17.75
C ASP A 183 -3.92 -5.11 17.48
N ILE A 184 -3.99 -4.68 16.22
CA ILE A 184 -4.00 -3.24 15.86
C ILE A 184 -5.33 -2.58 16.29
N LEU A 185 -6.47 -3.19 15.98
CA LEU A 185 -7.77 -2.63 16.36
C LEU A 185 -8.06 -2.70 17.85
N LYS A 186 -7.61 -3.75 18.56
CA LYS A 186 -7.74 -3.79 20.02
C LYS A 186 -6.91 -2.69 20.65
N ASN A 187 -5.73 -2.38 20.12
CA ASN A 187 -4.93 -1.26 20.58
C ASN A 187 -5.65 0.08 20.35
N ASP A 188 -6.09 0.37 19.12
CA ASP A 188 -6.74 1.64 18.79
C ASP A 188 -8.07 1.81 19.53
N ARG A 189 -8.86 0.74 19.63
CA ARG A 189 -10.11 0.72 20.40
C ARG A 189 -9.84 0.85 21.90
N ALA A 190 -8.84 0.18 22.46
CA ALA A 190 -8.47 0.30 23.87
C ALA A 190 -8.09 1.75 24.21
N PHE A 191 -7.31 2.39 23.33
CA PHE A 191 -6.95 3.81 23.48
C PHE A 191 -8.19 4.70 23.53
N VAL A 192 -9.12 4.51 22.59
CA VAL A 192 -10.38 5.27 22.50
C VAL A 192 -11.32 5.04 23.69
N MET A 193 -11.25 3.86 24.31
CA MET A 193 -12.02 3.46 25.50
C MET A 193 -11.33 3.83 26.82
N GLY A 194 -10.10 4.36 26.77
CA GLY A 194 -9.31 4.72 27.95
C GLY A 194 -8.67 3.53 28.68
N ASP A 195 -8.63 2.35 28.07
CA ASP A 195 -7.92 1.17 28.60
C ASP A 195 -6.43 1.27 28.27
N TYR A 196 -5.76 2.23 28.92
CA TYR A 196 -4.36 2.55 28.65
C TYR A 196 -3.39 1.42 29.02
N SER A 197 -3.76 0.55 29.96
CA SER A 197 -2.98 -0.64 30.33
C SER A 197 -2.86 -1.61 29.16
N MET A 198 -3.98 -1.90 28.48
CA MET A 198 -3.96 -2.74 27.28
C MET A 198 -3.17 -2.11 26.14
N VAL A 199 -3.31 -0.79 25.93
CA VAL A 199 -2.53 -0.06 24.92
C VAL A 199 -1.02 -0.18 25.18
N GLU A 200 -0.59 -0.02 26.44
CA GLU A 200 0.81 -0.16 26.81
C GLU A 200 1.34 -1.56 26.49
N ILE A 201 0.61 -2.61 26.88
CA ILE A 201 0.99 -4.01 26.64
C ILE A 201 1.15 -4.28 25.13
N PHE A 202 0.20 -3.84 24.30
CA PHE A 202 0.27 -4.06 22.86
C PHE A 202 1.46 -3.35 22.21
N ASN A 203 1.72 -2.10 22.58
CA ASN A 203 2.83 -1.33 22.00
C ASN A 203 4.20 -1.83 22.49
N GLN A 204 4.33 -2.22 23.76
CA GLN A 204 5.56 -2.86 24.26
C GLN A 204 5.82 -4.21 23.59
N LYS A 205 4.77 -5.02 23.36
CA LYS A 205 4.87 -6.28 22.59
C LYS A 205 5.28 -6.00 21.14
N LEU A 206 4.74 -4.96 20.51
CA LEU A 206 5.12 -4.54 19.16
C LEU A 206 6.59 -4.13 19.07
N LEU A 207 7.10 -3.38 20.07
CA LEU A 207 8.49 -2.92 20.11
C LEU A 207 9.49 -4.05 20.43
N SER A 208 9.08 -5.03 21.24
CA SER A 208 9.93 -6.16 21.66
C SER A 208 9.88 -7.36 20.70
N ARG A 209 8.94 -7.40 19.75
CA ARG A 209 8.82 -8.54 18.82
C ARG A 209 10.09 -8.70 17.97
N THR A 210 10.56 -9.95 17.86
CA THR A 210 11.71 -10.30 17.03
C THR A 210 11.31 -10.59 15.59
N PHE A 211 10.09 -11.05 15.35
CA PHE A 211 9.57 -11.33 14.01
C PHE A 211 8.04 -11.13 13.90
N PRO A 212 7.55 -10.41 12.87
CA PRO A 212 8.33 -9.56 11.97
C PRO A 212 8.93 -8.37 12.75
N LYS A 213 10.20 -8.04 12.53
CA LYS A 213 10.83 -6.89 13.21
C LYS A 213 10.07 -5.59 12.86
N PRO A 214 9.74 -4.72 13.84
CA PRO A 214 9.11 -3.44 13.53
C PRO A 214 10.06 -2.57 12.70
N ASN A 215 9.54 -1.99 11.61
CA ASN A 215 10.24 -0.98 10.82
C ASN A 215 10.29 0.36 11.59
N ASN A 216 11.03 1.35 11.07
CA ASN A 216 11.24 2.61 11.79
C ASN A 216 9.91 3.34 12.04
N LEU A 217 9.02 3.39 11.04
CA LEU A 217 7.70 4.00 11.20
C LEU A 217 6.87 3.33 12.30
N SER A 218 6.84 2.01 12.34
CA SER A 218 6.09 1.26 13.36
C SER A 218 6.61 1.58 14.77
N LYS A 219 7.93 1.76 14.93
CA LYS A 219 8.51 2.12 16.23
C LYS A 219 8.14 3.54 16.63
N VAL A 220 8.16 4.48 15.69
CA VAL A 220 7.78 5.88 15.94
C VAL A 220 6.31 5.98 16.33
N ILE A 221 5.41 5.32 15.59
CA ILE A 221 3.97 5.26 15.92
C ILE A 221 3.74 4.64 17.30
N ALA A 222 4.44 3.53 17.61
CA ALA A 222 4.31 2.86 18.90
C ALA A 222 4.78 3.74 20.08
N ASN A 223 5.93 4.40 19.94
CA ASN A 223 6.43 5.32 20.96
C ASN A 223 5.52 6.54 21.12
N TYR A 224 4.99 7.09 20.03
CA TYR A 224 4.02 8.18 20.11
C TYR A 224 2.74 7.77 20.86
N THR A 225 2.24 6.56 20.58
CA THR A 225 1.06 6.03 21.25
C THR A 225 1.33 5.80 22.74
N LEU A 226 2.50 5.26 23.10
CA LEU A 226 2.95 5.11 24.48
C LEU A 226 3.12 6.46 25.18
N ALA A 227 3.66 7.48 24.52
CA ALA A 227 3.73 8.82 25.08
C ALA A 227 2.32 9.33 25.45
N ASN A 228 1.35 9.21 24.54
CA ASN A 228 -0.02 9.63 24.85
C ASN A 228 -0.62 8.86 26.03
N VAL A 229 -0.34 7.55 26.15
CA VAL A 229 -0.71 6.76 27.33
C VAL A 229 -0.07 7.32 28.60
N TYR A 230 1.25 7.51 28.60
CA TYR A 230 1.99 7.95 29.77
C TYR A 230 1.66 9.39 30.19
N GLU A 231 1.26 10.25 29.26
CA GLU A 231 0.69 11.55 29.56
C GLU A 231 -0.62 11.39 30.35
N LYS A 232 -1.56 10.55 29.87
CA LYS A 232 -2.86 10.34 30.52
C LYS A 232 -2.75 9.65 31.87
N THR A 233 -1.76 8.77 32.05
CA THR A 233 -1.51 8.07 33.32
C THR A 233 -0.54 8.81 34.23
N GLN A 234 -0.07 10.01 33.85
CA GLN A 234 0.87 10.85 34.63
C GLN A 234 2.25 10.22 34.88
N GLU A 235 2.68 9.30 34.01
CA GLU A 235 3.98 8.62 34.05
C GLU A 235 5.05 9.47 33.33
N LYS A 236 5.41 10.60 33.95
CA LYS A 236 6.20 11.68 33.32
C LYS A 236 7.54 11.23 32.72
N GLU A 237 8.26 10.34 33.38
CA GLU A 237 9.58 9.89 32.93
C GLU A 237 9.48 9.05 31.65
N LYS A 238 8.53 8.09 31.63
CA LYS A 238 8.27 7.25 30.46
C LYS A 238 7.72 8.09 29.28
N TYR A 239 6.86 9.06 29.57
CA TYR A 239 6.40 10.04 28.59
C TYR A 239 7.59 10.74 27.89
N ILE A 240 8.51 11.31 28.67
CA ILE A 240 9.67 12.04 28.13
C ILE A 240 10.54 11.12 27.27
N GLU A 241 10.75 9.87 27.68
CA GLU A 241 11.54 8.89 26.91
C GLU A 241 10.91 8.61 25.54
N CYS A 242 9.60 8.33 25.51
CA CYS A 242 8.88 8.05 24.28
C CYS A 242 8.86 9.26 23.33
N ILE A 243 8.66 10.48 23.85
CA ILE A 243 8.71 11.71 23.06
C ILE A 243 10.12 11.95 22.51
N ARG A 244 11.16 11.77 23.34
CA ARG A 244 12.55 11.90 22.90
C ARG A 244 12.84 10.96 21.74
N TYR A 245 12.40 9.70 21.82
CA TYR A 245 12.54 8.76 20.72
C TYR A 245 11.89 9.28 19.43
N CYS A 246 10.66 9.79 19.52
CA CYS A 246 9.93 10.34 18.36
C CYS A 246 10.64 11.55 17.75
N VAL A 247 11.19 12.45 18.56
CA VAL A 247 11.93 13.62 18.03
C VAL A 247 13.25 13.19 17.39
N GLU A 248 13.97 12.25 17.99
CA GLU A 248 15.28 11.80 17.48
C GLU A 248 15.17 10.90 16.24
N ASN A 249 14.03 10.21 16.06
CA ASN A 249 13.90 9.15 15.05
C ASN A 249 12.68 9.31 14.14
N GLY A 250 11.85 10.33 14.32
CA GLY A 250 10.55 10.48 13.65
C GLY A 250 10.54 11.38 12.43
N GLY A 251 11.69 11.60 11.76
CA GLY A 251 11.93 12.52 10.63
C GLY A 251 10.69 12.95 9.83
N GLU A 252 10.48 14.22 9.46
CA GLU A 252 9.34 14.78 8.65
C GLU A 252 7.90 14.28 8.93
N THR A 253 7.65 13.44 9.93
CA THR A 253 6.31 12.93 10.25
C THR A 253 5.50 13.94 11.05
N PHE A 254 4.16 13.88 10.98
CA PHE A 254 3.30 14.67 11.87
C PHE A 254 3.60 14.41 13.36
N ILE A 255 4.02 13.19 13.70
CA ILE A 255 4.38 12.78 15.06
C ILE A 255 5.58 13.60 15.56
N GLN A 256 6.60 13.78 14.71
CA GLN A 256 7.73 14.64 15.06
C GLN A 256 7.30 16.10 15.18
N ALA A 257 6.55 16.62 14.20
CA ALA A 257 6.08 18.01 14.22
C ALA A 257 5.25 18.31 15.48
N TRP A 258 4.36 17.38 15.85
CA TRP A 258 3.61 17.47 17.11
C TRP A 258 4.54 17.38 18.32
N ALA A 259 5.44 16.40 18.37
CA ALA A 259 6.36 16.21 19.50
C ALA A 259 7.28 17.41 19.73
N GLU A 260 7.70 18.08 18.66
CA GLU A 260 8.48 19.32 18.70
C GLU A 260 7.63 20.51 19.17
N SER A 261 6.34 20.58 18.79
CA SER A 261 5.44 21.63 19.24
C SER A 261 5.21 21.63 20.76
N GLN A 262 5.33 20.48 21.42
CA GLN A 262 5.18 20.33 22.87
C GLN A 262 6.44 20.72 23.67
N ARG A 263 7.54 21.12 22.99
CA ARG A 263 8.79 21.55 23.65
C ARG A 263 8.81 23.03 24.05
N PHE A 264 7.71 23.77 23.84
CA PHE A 264 7.55 25.19 24.17
C PHE A 264 6.32 25.42 25.04
#